data_AF-A0A1V2GCH6-F1
#
_entry.id   AF-A0A1V2GCH6-F1
#
_cell.length_a   1.000
_cell.length_b   1.000
_cell.length_c   1.000
_cell.angle_alpha   90.00
_cell.angle_beta   90.00
_cell.angle_gamma   90.00
#
_symmetry.space_group_name_H-M   'P 1'
#
loop_
_entity.id
_entity.type
_entity.pdbx_description
1 polymer ?
#
loop_
_entity_poly.entity_id
_entity_poly.type
_entity_poly.pdbx_seq_one_letter_code
_entity_poly.pdbx_strand_id
1 'polypeptide(L)' 'MATLLQLHFAFNGPFGDAMAEQLEPLAESINQEPGFLWKVWTESEKNHEAGG' A
#
# COMPACT_ATOMS: atom_id res chain seq x y z
N MET A 1 -7.10 20.22 -9.20
CA MET A 1 -7.64 19.00 -9.85
C MET A 1 -7.17 17.83 -9.01
N ALA A 2 -8.06 16.90 -8.66
CA ALA A 2 -7.66 15.68 -7.95
C ALA A 2 -7.17 14.65 -8.97
N THR A 3 -6.06 13.97 -8.67
CA THR A 3 -5.49 12.90 -9.50
C THR A 3 -5.55 11.61 -8.69
N LEU A 4 -6.04 10.53 -9.31
CA LEU A 4 -6.04 9.19 -8.73
C LEU A 4 -4.85 8.40 -9.31
N LEU A 5 -4.01 7.86 -8.42
CA LEU A 5 -2.93 6.95 -8.76
C LEU A 5 -3.39 5.52 -8.45
N GLN A 6 -3.13 4.58 -9.36
CA GLN A 6 -3.41 3.15 -9.15
C GLN A 6 -2.22 2.34 -9.66
N LEU A 7 -1.63 1.53 -8.78
CA LEU A 7 -0.55 0.60 -9.13
C LEU A 7 -0.67 -0.73 -8.38
N HIS A 8 -0.15 -1.79 -8.99
CA HIS A 8 0.04 -3.09 -8.35
C HIS A 8 1.32 -3.75 -8.88
N PHE A 9 1.86 -4.67 -8.11
CA PHE A 9 3.10 -5.37 -8.43
C PHE A 9 3.09 -6.78 -7.80
N ALA A 10 3.91 -7.67 -8.37
CA ALA A 10 4.16 -8.98 -7.79
C ALA A 10 4.80 -8.84 -6.41
N PHE A 11 4.26 -9.52 -5.42
CA PHE A 11 4.63 -9.41 -4.02
C PHE A 11 4.49 -10.76 -3.33
N ASN A 12 5.55 -11.24 -2.70
CA ASN A 12 5.58 -12.57 -2.07
C ASN A 12 5.23 -12.54 -0.57
N GLY A 13 4.73 -11.40 -0.08
CA GLY A 13 4.35 -11.19 1.31
C GLY A 13 5.40 -10.40 2.11
N PRO A 14 5.09 -10.06 3.37
CA PRO A 14 3.94 -10.56 4.16
C PRO A 14 2.57 -10.05 3.70
N PHE A 15 1.50 -10.70 4.16
CA PHE A 15 0.09 -10.35 3.90
C PHE A 15 -0.69 -10.19 5.22
N GLY A 16 -1.87 -9.55 5.16
CA GLY A 16 -2.77 -9.33 6.29
C GLY A 16 -2.11 -8.55 7.44
N ASP A 17 -2.33 -9.01 8.67
CA ASP A 17 -1.81 -8.32 9.87
C ASP A 17 -0.26 -8.22 9.88
N ALA A 18 0.44 -9.21 9.32
CA ALA A 18 1.90 -9.17 9.20
C ALA A 18 2.38 -8.10 8.20
N MET A 19 1.58 -7.84 7.15
CA MET A 19 1.84 -6.72 6.25
C MET A 19 1.58 -5.38 6.95
N ALA A 20 0.51 -5.29 7.74
CA ALA A 20 0.17 -4.09 8.49
C ALA A 20 1.28 -3.73 9.50
N GLU A 21 1.75 -4.69 10.29
CA GLU A 21 2.83 -4.48 11.27
C GLU A 21 4.15 -4.10 10.58
N GLN A 22 4.53 -4.82 9.51
CA GLN A 22 5.82 -4.57 8.87
C GLN A 22 5.84 -3.25 8.07
N LEU A 23 4.72 -2.85 7.47
CA LEU A 23 4.64 -1.68 6.60
C LEU A 23 4.04 -0.43 7.27
N GLU A 24 3.71 -0.49 8.56
CA GLU A 24 3.22 0.66 9.34
C GLU A 24 4.14 1.90 9.18
N PRO A 25 5.48 1.81 9.32
CA PRO A 25 6.35 2.98 9.15
C PRO A 25 6.29 3.59 7.73
N LEU A 26 6.06 2.76 6.71
CA LEU A 26 5.89 3.21 5.33
C LEU A 26 4.53 3.90 5.13
N ALA A 27 3.47 3.38 5.76
CA ALA A 27 2.17 4.04 5.76
C ALA A 27 2.23 5.41 6.45
N GLU A 28 2.96 5.51 7.56
CA GLU A 28 3.17 6.79 8.27
C GLU A 28 3.94 7.81 7.42
N SER A 29 4.98 7.39 6.71
CA SER A 29 5.77 8.31 5.87
C SER A 29 4.95 8.86 4.69
N ILE A 30 4.07 8.05 4.10
CA ILE A 30 3.20 8.47 2.98
C ILE A 30 2.28 9.63 3.40
N ASN A 31 1.82 9.67 4.66
CA ASN A 31 1.00 10.77 5.16
C ASN A 31 1.73 12.12 5.18
N GLN A 32 3.06 12.13 5.07
CA GLN A 32 3.89 13.34 5.03
C GLN A 32 4.22 13.80 3.60
N GLU A 33 3.79 13.06 2.58
CA GLU A 33 4.10 13.39 1.19
C GLU A 33 3.29 14.60 0.69
N PRO A 34 3.92 15.58 0.01
CA PRO A 34 3.23 16.76 -0.47
C PRO A 34 2.08 16.42 -1.44
N GLY A 35 0.88 16.86 -1.11
CA GLY A 35 -0.31 16.64 -1.93
C GLY A 35 -0.95 15.26 -1.78
N PHE A 36 -0.46 14.43 -0.87
CA PHE A 36 -1.13 13.19 -0.49
C PHE A 36 -2.46 13.48 0.22
N LEU A 37 -3.49 12.69 -0.12
CA LEU A 37 -4.84 12.82 0.47
C LEU A 37 -5.25 11.57 1.24
N TRP A 38 -5.16 10.41 0.58
CA TRP A 38 -5.49 9.09 1.15
C TRP A 38 -4.94 7.99 0.23
N LYS A 39 -4.82 6.77 0.78
CA LYS A 39 -4.42 5.56 0.06
C LYS A 39 -5.28 4.39 0.50
N VAL A 40 -5.60 3.50 -0.43
CA VAL A 40 -6.17 2.18 -0.15
C VAL A 40 -5.09 1.15 -0.43
N TRP A 41 -4.65 0.45 0.61
CA TRP A 41 -3.72 -0.67 0.44
C TRP A 41 -4.47 -1.86 -0.15
N THR A 42 -3.93 -2.45 -1.22
CA THR A 42 -4.48 -3.65 -1.83
C THR A 42 -3.50 -4.79 -1.71
N GLU A 43 -4.00 -5.99 -1.44
CA GLU A 43 -3.21 -7.20 -1.33
C GLU A 43 -4.00 -8.43 -1.80
N SER A 44 -3.29 -9.43 -2.32
CA SER A 44 -3.86 -10.71 -2.71
C SER A 44 -2.83 -11.82 -2.56
N GLU A 45 -2.81 -12.48 -1.40
CA GLU A 45 -1.92 -13.61 -1.11
C GLU A 45 -2.04 -14.73 -2.16
N LYS A 46 -3.27 -15.07 -2.56
CA LYS A 46 -3.55 -16.10 -3.58
C LYS A 46 -2.89 -15.82 -4.94
N ASN A 47 -2.67 -14.56 -5.28
CA ASN A 47 -2.11 -14.14 -6.58
C ASN A 47 -0.65 -13.69 -6.44
N HIS A 48 -0.12 -13.60 -5.23
CA HIS A 48 1.17 -12.98 -4.93
C HIS A 48 1.26 -11.55 -5.48
N GLU A 49 0.29 -10.69 -5.13
CA GLU A 49 0.21 -9.30 -5.58
C GLU A 49 -0.09 -8.34 -4.43
N ALA A 50 0.45 -7.12 -4.50
CA ALA A 50 0.11 -6.00 -3.63
C ALA A 50 0.15 -4.66 -4.39
N GLY A 51 -0.38 -3.60 -3.80
CA GLY A 51 -0.48 -2.30 -4.47
C GLY A 51 -1.24 -1.24 -3.67
N GLY A 52 -1.73 -0.22 -4.40
CA GLY A 52 -2.59 0.84 -3.88
C GLY A 52 -2.50 2.15 -4.63
#